data_AF-A0A381ZQC6-F1
#
_entry.id   AF-A0A381ZQC6-F1
#
_cell.length_a   1.000
_cell.length_b   1.000
_cell.length_c   1.000
_cell.angle_alpha   90.00
_cell.angle_beta   90.00
_cell.angle_gamma   90.00
#
_symmetry.space_group_name_H-M   'P 1'
#
loop_
_entity.id
_entity.type
_entity.pdbx_description
1 polymer ?
#
loop_
_entity_poly.entity_id
_entity_poly.type
_entity_poly.pdbx_seq_one_letter_code
_entity_poly.pdbx_strand_id
1 'polypeptide(L)'
;MIMTNKMKLISLLTTFAMVGCSLEVDNPNSLLEADMKTPAAASAVANGGWNATLNGIGYIMIANAVATDEVVWTGSRDAWRQLDKGGMTNVYNEFVDGAWPYITEGRWMSDKAVSVLEGLGADLEDNQDLVRAYLSASMVRIYIADMFDDFVMDSDKTVSGNATGAANMNNLYDQATALLGKAAALADADNKVRIAGLKARVAHAKGVWG
;
A
#
# COMPACT_ATOMS: atom_id res chain seq x y z
N MET A 1 22.46 60.41 15.52
CA MET A 1 23.10 59.10 15.25
C MET A 1 22.11 57.91 15.24
N ILE A 2 20.89 58.03 15.77
CA ILE A 2 19.91 56.92 15.86
C ILE A 2 19.12 56.68 14.54
N MET A 3 18.86 57.72 13.74
CA MET A 3 18.10 57.62 12.48
C MET A 3 18.84 56.85 11.37
N THR A 4 20.16 57.01 11.30
CA THR A 4 21.00 56.42 10.25
C THR A 4 21.08 54.89 10.34
N ASN A 5 20.99 54.31 11.54
CA ASN A 5 20.99 52.86 11.74
C ASN A 5 19.64 52.23 11.40
N LYS A 6 18.52 52.93 11.63
CA LYS A 6 17.18 52.46 11.25
C LYS A 6 17.02 52.39 9.73
N MET A 7 17.54 53.38 9.01
CA MET A 7 17.51 53.42 7.54
C MET A 7 18.36 52.31 6.89
N LYS A 8 19.51 51.98 7.49
CA LYS A 8 20.35 50.85 7.06
C LYS A 8 19.68 49.50 7.33
N LEU A 9 19.01 49.34 8.47
CA LEU A 9 18.29 48.11 8.80
C LEU A 9 17.09 47.88 7.89
N ILE A 10 16.33 48.94 7.59
CA ILE A 10 15.22 48.90 6.63
C ILE A 10 15.74 48.54 5.24
N SER A 11 16.80 49.21 4.77
CA SER A 11 17.43 48.89 3.47
C SER A 11 17.91 47.43 3.38
N LEU A 12 18.47 46.86 4.44
CA LEU A 12 18.92 45.46 4.46
C LEU A 12 17.74 44.47 4.40
N LEU A 13 16.67 44.74 5.15
CA LEU A 13 15.44 43.94 5.14
C LEU A 13 14.71 43.99 3.80
N THR A 14 14.61 45.16 3.17
CA THR A 14 14.00 45.31 1.84
C THR A 14 14.82 44.61 0.76
N THR A 15 16.15 44.59 0.90
CA THR A 15 17.02 43.87 -0.05
C THR A 15 16.87 42.35 0.10
N PHE A 16 16.77 41.82 1.32
CA PHE A 16 16.50 40.39 1.54
C PHE A 16 15.11 39.96 1.06
N ALA A 17 14.10 40.83 1.20
CA ALA A 17 12.75 40.56 0.73
C ALA A 17 12.63 40.54 -0.81
N MET A 18 13.50 41.29 -1.53
CA MET A 18 13.48 41.35 -3.00
C MET A 18 14.45 40.39 -3.71
N VAL A 19 15.31 39.68 -2.97
CA VAL A 19 16.23 38.65 -3.51
C VAL A 19 15.67 37.23 -3.31
N GLY A 20 14.46 37.10 -2.75
CA GLY A 20 13.72 35.84 -2.72
C GLY A 20 13.32 35.44 -4.15
N CYS A 21 14.23 34.81 -4.89
CA CYS A 21 13.87 34.05 -6.08
C CYS A 21 12.86 32.98 -5.64
N SER A 22 11.82 32.76 -6.44
CA SER A 22 10.91 31.62 -6.23
C SER A 22 11.76 30.35 -6.10
N LEU A 23 11.71 29.71 -4.94
CA LEU A 23 12.32 28.39 -4.74
C LEU A 23 11.47 27.28 -5.36
N GLU A 24 10.34 27.63 -5.95
CA GLU A 24 9.50 26.69 -6.69
C GLU A 24 10.15 26.44 -8.06
N VAL A 25 10.79 25.28 -8.17
CA VAL A 25 11.31 24.75 -9.42
C VAL A 25 10.26 23.79 -9.96
N ASP A 26 9.46 24.26 -10.92
CA ASP A 26 8.54 23.39 -11.63
C ASP A 26 9.32 22.49 -12.57
N ASN A 27 9.37 21.20 -12.24
CA ASN A 27 9.79 20.19 -13.19
C ASN A 27 8.65 20.02 -14.21
N PRO A 28 8.87 20.32 -15.51
CA PRO A 28 7.82 20.22 -16.54
C PRO A 28 7.33 18.78 -16.76
N ASN A 29 8.06 17.78 -16.24
CA ASN A 29 7.66 16.37 -16.20
C ASN A 29 7.24 15.91 -14.79
N SER A 30 6.96 16.83 -13.87
CA SER A 30 6.48 16.48 -12.53
C SER A 30 5.03 16.01 -12.62
N LEU A 31 4.77 14.79 -12.13
CA LEU A 31 3.42 14.33 -11.86
C LEU A 31 3.11 14.61 -10.39
N LEU A 32 2.09 15.43 -10.15
CA LEU A 32 1.57 15.71 -8.83
C LEU A 32 0.51 14.67 -8.46
N GLU A 33 0.26 14.50 -7.17
CA GLU A 33 -0.78 13.58 -6.70
C GLU A 33 -2.19 13.98 -7.18
N ALA A 34 -2.40 15.27 -7.47
CA ALA A 34 -3.65 15.75 -8.06
C ALA A 34 -3.87 15.19 -9.47
N ASP A 35 -2.80 14.95 -10.25
CA ASP A 35 -2.89 14.44 -11.62
C ASP A 35 -3.37 12.98 -11.66
N MET A 36 -3.19 12.24 -10.56
CA MET A 36 -3.71 10.89 -10.40
C MET A 36 -5.24 10.82 -10.35
N LYS A 37 -5.92 11.95 -10.08
CA LYS A 37 -7.39 12.03 -9.99
C LYS A 37 -8.06 12.33 -11.32
N THR A 38 -7.31 12.28 -12.43
CA THR A 38 -7.87 12.47 -13.76
C THR A 38 -8.27 11.12 -14.37
N PRO A 39 -9.33 11.04 -15.18
CA PRO A 39 -9.73 9.80 -15.86
C PRO A 39 -8.59 9.15 -16.65
N ALA A 40 -7.74 9.97 -17.28
CA ALA A 40 -6.58 9.50 -18.05
C ALA A 40 -5.56 8.71 -17.21
N ALA A 41 -5.51 8.93 -15.89
CA ALA A 41 -4.62 8.23 -14.98
C ALA A 41 -5.21 6.92 -14.44
N ALA A 42 -6.50 6.63 -14.66
CA ALA A 42 -7.22 5.55 -14.01
C ALA A 42 -6.51 4.19 -14.13
N SER A 43 -6.17 3.77 -15.34
CA SER A 43 -5.50 2.49 -15.56
C SER A 43 -4.09 2.44 -14.96
N ALA A 44 -3.35 3.55 -15.00
CA ALA A 44 -2.04 3.63 -14.37
C ALA A 44 -2.13 3.49 -12.84
N VAL A 45 -3.14 4.12 -12.22
CA VAL A 45 -3.42 4.02 -10.79
C VAL A 45 -3.82 2.59 -10.41
N ALA A 46 -4.72 1.96 -11.15
CA ALA A 46 -5.13 0.58 -10.94
C ALA A 46 -3.95 -0.40 -11.02
N ASN A 47 -3.09 -0.23 -12.04
CA ASN A 47 -1.90 -1.06 -12.23
C ASN A 47 -0.81 -0.79 -11.18
N GLY A 48 -0.66 0.45 -10.72
CA GLY A 48 0.25 0.80 -9.64
C GLY A 48 -0.13 0.11 -8.33
N GLY A 49 -1.42 0.16 -7.96
CA GLY A 49 -1.95 -0.56 -6.78
C GLY A 49 -1.75 -2.07 -6.88
N TRP A 50 -2.01 -2.65 -8.05
CA TRP A 50 -1.79 -4.08 -8.32
C TRP A 50 -0.30 -4.48 -8.19
N ASN A 51 0.60 -3.71 -8.80
CA ASN A 51 2.03 -4.01 -8.77
C ASN A 51 2.61 -3.91 -7.35
N ALA A 52 2.32 -2.82 -6.64
CA ALA A 52 2.77 -2.64 -5.25
C ALA A 52 2.25 -3.78 -4.35
N THR A 53 0.99 -4.18 -4.52
CA THR A 53 0.40 -5.31 -3.80
C THR A 53 1.13 -6.63 -4.08
N LEU A 54 1.35 -6.98 -5.35
CA LEU A 54 2.04 -8.22 -5.70
C LEU A 54 3.49 -8.23 -5.24
N ASN A 55 4.19 -7.09 -5.34
CA ASN A 55 5.55 -6.96 -4.84
C ASN A 55 5.60 -7.21 -3.33
N GLY A 56 4.73 -6.54 -2.57
CA GLY A 56 4.62 -6.75 -1.12
C GLY A 56 4.32 -8.20 -0.73
N ILE A 57 3.36 -8.85 -1.40
CA ILE A 57 3.05 -10.27 -1.19
C ILE A 57 4.28 -11.14 -1.49
N GLY A 58 4.99 -10.87 -2.59
CA GLY A 58 6.20 -11.62 -2.95
C GLY A 58 7.28 -11.57 -1.86
N TYR A 59 7.48 -10.41 -1.23
CA TYR A 59 8.46 -10.25 -0.15
C TYR A 59 8.12 -11.02 1.11
N ILE A 60 6.85 -11.09 1.50
CA ILE A 60 6.44 -11.78 2.74
C ILE A 60 6.28 -13.30 2.55
N MET A 61 5.99 -13.75 1.32
CA MET A 61 5.71 -15.17 1.05
C MET A 61 6.92 -16.09 1.25
N ILE A 62 8.15 -15.59 1.07
CA ILE A 62 9.36 -16.40 1.24
C ILE A 62 9.47 -16.89 2.68
N ALA A 63 9.20 -16.03 3.66
CA ALA A 63 9.26 -16.41 5.07
C ALA A 63 8.23 -17.50 5.41
N ASN A 64 7.04 -17.40 4.83
CA ASN A 64 5.99 -18.40 4.99
C ASN A 64 6.36 -19.74 4.35
N ALA A 65 6.84 -19.74 3.10
CA ALA A 65 7.20 -20.96 2.38
C ALA A 65 8.34 -21.74 3.05
N VAL A 66 9.28 -21.05 3.69
CA VAL A 66 10.33 -21.71 4.50
C VAL A 66 9.73 -22.26 5.80
N ALA A 67 8.87 -21.49 6.48
CA ALA A 67 8.26 -21.91 7.74
C ALA A 67 7.31 -23.11 7.62
N THR A 68 6.75 -23.33 6.42
CA THR A 68 5.87 -24.46 6.10
C THR A 68 6.61 -25.66 5.52
N ASP A 69 7.95 -25.65 5.50
CA ASP A 69 8.82 -26.66 4.90
C ASP A 69 8.54 -26.92 3.39
N GLU A 70 7.94 -25.95 2.67
CA GLU A 70 7.72 -26.06 1.23
C GLU A 70 9.01 -25.81 0.43
N VAL A 71 9.90 -24.98 0.98
CA VAL A 71 11.23 -24.68 0.41
C VAL A 71 12.29 -24.69 1.51
N VAL A 72 13.54 -24.95 1.12
CA VAL A 72 14.70 -24.89 2.02
C VAL A 72 15.59 -23.73 1.59
N TRP A 73 16.04 -22.92 2.55
CA TRP A 73 16.95 -21.82 2.28
C TRP A 73 18.35 -22.33 1.90
N THR A 74 18.83 -21.91 0.73
CA THR A 74 20.21 -22.18 0.29
C THR A 74 20.94 -20.87 0.05
N GLY A 75 22.07 -20.67 0.73
CA GLY A 75 22.89 -19.46 0.59
C GLY A 75 23.55 -18.99 1.88
N SER A 76 24.28 -17.89 1.79
CA SER A 76 25.06 -17.31 2.89
C SER A 76 24.30 -16.26 3.71
N ARG A 77 23.08 -15.87 3.31
CA ARG A 77 22.29 -14.85 4.01
C ARG A 77 21.74 -15.42 5.31
N ASP A 78 22.35 -15.04 6.44
CA ASP A 78 22.11 -15.67 7.75
C ASP A 78 20.67 -15.48 8.24
N ALA A 79 20.11 -14.28 8.07
CA ALA A 79 18.74 -13.91 8.41
C ALA A 79 17.71 -14.97 7.96
N TRP A 80 17.78 -15.38 6.70
CA TRP A 80 16.86 -16.32 6.08
C TRP A 80 17.17 -17.77 6.44
N ARG A 81 18.44 -18.11 6.67
CA ARG A 81 18.84 -19.42 7.21
C ARG A 81 18.29 -19.66 8.63
N GLN A 82 17.98 -18.61 9.39
CA GLN A 82 17.36 -18.78 10.70
C GLN A 82 15.94 -19.36 10.58
N LEU A 83 15.20 -19.05 9.52
CA LEU A 83 13.86 -19.60 9.27
C LEU A 83 13.90 -21.14 9.16
N ASP A 84 14.83 -21.69 8.37
CA ASP A 84 15.07 -23.16 8.24
C ASP A 84 15.37 -23.86 9.59
N LYS A 85 15.81 -23.09 10.59
CA LYS A 85 16.16 -23.60 11.92
C LYS A 85 15.06 -23.32 12.95
N GLY A 86 13.88 -22.86 12.51
CA GLY A 86 12.75 -22.50 13.38
C GLY A 86 12.87 -21.14 14.05
N GLY A 87 13.78 -20.26 13.60
CA GLY A 87 14.02 -18.92 14.15
C GLY A 87 12.97 -17.89 13.74
N MET A 88 11.70 -18.11 14.09
CA MET A 88 10.55 -17.29 13.63
C MET A 88 10.28 -16.04 14.48
N THR A 89 10.83 -15.95 15.70
CA THR A 89 10.41 -14.95 16.70
C THR A 89 11.22 -13.65 16.69
N ASN A 90 12.24 -13.54 15.83
CA ASN A 90 13.08 -12.35 15.78
C ASN A 90 12.42 -11.25 14.93
N VAL A 91 11.72 -10.34 15.59
CA VAL A 91 11.03 -9.20 14.96
C VAL A 91 11.96 -8.19 14.28
N TYR A 92 13.25 -8.18 14.62
CA TYR A 92 14.26 -7.32 13.98
C TYR A 92 14.97 -8.01 12.81
N ASN A 93 14.52 -9.21 12.43
CA ASN A 93 15.12 -9.93 11.33
C ASN A 93 14.70 -9.33 9.98
N GLU A 94 15.58 -9.43 9.01
CA GLU A 94 15.41 -8.91 7.66
C GLU A 94 14.17 -9.46 6.94
N PHE A 95 13.75 -10.70 7.25
CA PHE A 95 12.53 -11.27 6.66
C PHE A 95 11.24 -10.64 7.18
N VAL A 96 11.29 -9.87 8.30
CA VAL A 96 10.18 -9.06 8.80
C VAL A 96 10.42 -7.59 8.47
N ASP A 97 11.50 -6.99 8.98
CA ASP A 97 11.78 -5.55 8.85
C ASP A 97 12.09 -5.14 7.40
N GLY A 98 12.76 -6.00 6.63
CA GLY A 98 13.02 -5.75 5.21
C GLY A 98 11.80 -5.94 4.33
N ALA A 99 10.88 -6.84 4.70
CA ALA A 99 9.67 -7.12 3.94
C ALA A 99 8.51 -6.16 4.28
N TRP A 100 8.46 -5.67 5.53
CA TRP A 100 7.39 -4.83 6.06
C TRP A 100 7.09 -3.57 5.24
N PRO A 101 8.08 -2.80 4.75
CA PRO A 101 7.83 -1.61 3.93
C PRO A 101 7.07 -1.95 2.64
N TYR A 102 7.37 -3.07 2.00
CA TYR A 102 6.77 -3.45 0.72
C TYR A 102 5.31 -3.87 0.85
N ILE A 103 4.97 -4.68 1.86
CA ILE A 103 3.56 -5.04 2.09
C ILE A 103 2.75 -3.84 2.58
N THR A 104 3.36 -2.95 3.37
CA THR A 104 2.75 -1.69 3.82
C THR A 104 2.47 -0.75 2.65
N GLU A 105 3.42 -0.62 1.72
CA GLU A 105 3.24 0.12 0.46
C GLU A 105 2.12 -0.49 -0.37
N GLY A 106 2.12 -1.81 -0.57
CA GLY A 106 1.05 -2.51 -1.28
C GLY A 106 -0.33 -2.24 -0.68
N ARG A 107 -0.44 -2.30 0.65
CA ARG A 107 -1.68 -1.99 1.38
C ARG A 107 -2.13 -0.56 1.11
N TRP A 108 -1.25 0.43 1.32
CA TRP A 108 -1.58 1.83 1.11
C TRP A 108 -1.94 2.14 -0.36
N MET A 109 -1.14 1.65 -1.31
CA MET A 109 -1.34 1.88 -2.75
C MET A 109 -2.63 1.24 -3.26
N SER A 110 -3.01 0.07 -2.74
CA SER A 110 -4.27 -0.58 -3.12
C SER A 110 -5.50 0.20 -2.64
N ASP A 111 -5.48 0.72 -1.41
CA ASP A 111 -6.55 1.54 -0.85
C ASP A 111 -6.62 2.90 -1.55
N LYS A 112 -5.45 3.48 -1.88
CA LYS A 112 -5.36 4.70 -2.68
C LYS A 112 -5.98 4.51 -4.05
N ALA A 113 -5.70 3.40 -4.73
CA ALA A 113 -6.27 3.10 -6.03
C ALA A 113 -7.80 2.98 -5.96
N VAL A 114 -8.33 2.28 -4.96
CA VAL A 114 -9.79 2.21 -4.73
C VAL A 114 -10.37 3.60 -4.52
N SER A 115 -9.79 4.40 -3.61
CA SER A 115 -10.30 5.75 -3.30
C SER A 115 -10.30 6.67 -4.51
N VAL A 116 -9.24 6.67 -5.31
CA VAL A 116 -9.12 7.51 -6.51
C VAL A 116 -10.16 7.08 -7.56
N LEU A 117 -10.26 5.78 -7.85
CA LEU A 117 -11.14 5.28 -8.90
C LEU A 117 -12.62 5.35 -8.52
N GLU A 118 -12.98 5.10 -7.25
CA GLU A 118 -14.34 5.38 -6.74
C GLU A 118 -14.67 6.87 -6.86
N GLY A 119 -13.69 7.74 -6.61
CA GLY A 119 -13.84 9.20 -6.70
C GLY A 119 -14.08 9.75 -8.11
N LEU A 120 -13.66 9.03 -9.15
CA LEU A 120 -13.93 9.39 -10.55
C LEU A 120 -15.41 9.20 -10.92
N GLY A 121 -16.10 8.24 -10.31
CA GLY A 121 -17.53 8.01 -10.53
C GLY A 121 -17.88 7.82 -12.02
N ALA A 122 -18.73 8.70 -12.56
CA ALA A 122 -19.15 8.64 -13.96
C ALA A 122 -18.04 8.99 -14.97
N ASP A 123 -16.97 9.65 -14.52
CA ASP A 123 -15.82 10.00 -15.36
C ASP A 123 -14.85 8.81 -15.52
N LEU A 124 -15.07 7.69 -14.81
CA LEU A 124 -14.31 6.46 -15.00
C LEU A 124 -14.79 5.75 -16.28
N GLU A 125 -13.93 5.76 -17.30
CA GLU A 125 -14.26 5.17 -18.61
C GLU A 125 -14.33 3.64 -18.58
N ASP A 126 -13.42 2.99 -17.85
CA ASP A 126 -13.38 1.53 -17.72
C ASP A 126 -13.54 1.08 -16.26
N ASN A 127 -14.71 0.49 -15.96
CA ASN A 127 -14.99 -0.06 -14.64
C ASN A 127 -14.07 -1.24 -14.28
N GLN A 128 -13.43 -1.91 -15.25
CA GLN A 128 -12.48 -2.99 -14.97
C GLN A 128 -11.20 -2.49 -14.28
N ASP A 129 -10.83 -1.22 -14.42
CA ASP A 129 -9.76 -0.61 -13.64
C ASP A 129 -10.13 -0.56 -12.14
N LEU A 130 -11.37 -0.19 -11.82
CA LEU A 130 -11.88 -0.21 -10.44
C LEU A 130 -12.02 -1.64 -9.90
N VAL A 131 -12.42 -2.60 -10.74
CA VAL A 131 -12.42 -4.03 -10.39
C VAL A 131 -11.01 -4.50 -10.01
N ARG A 132 -9.97 -4.09 -10.76
CA ARG A 132 -8.57 -4.40 -10.43
C ARG A 132 -8.13 -3.78 -9.11
N ALA A 133 -8.54 -2.54 -8.83
CA ALA A 133 -8.24 -1.91 -7.54
C ALA A 133 -8.89 -2.66 -6.37
N TYR A 134 -10.16 -3.06 -6.50
CA TYR A 134 -10.81 -3.89 -5.48
C TYR A 134 -10.15 -5.25 -5.31
N LEU A 135 -9.73 -5.91 -6.40
CA LEU A 135 -8.98 -7.17 -6.33
C LEU A 135 -7.67 -6.99 -5.56
N SER A 136 -6.90 -5.94 -5.88
CA SER A 136 -5.64 -5.60 -5.19
C SER A 136 -5.86 -5.38 -3.69
N ALA A 137 -6.83 -4.53 -3.34
CA ALA A 137 -7.16 -4.19 -1.96
C ALA A 137 -7.71 -5.39 -1.17
N SER A 138 -8.40 -6.32 -1.84
CA SER A 138 -8.83 -7.58 -1.24
C SER A 138 -7.64 -8.51 -1.01
N MET A 139 -6.78 -8.68 -2.01
CA MET A 139 -5.61 -9.57 -1.92
C MET A 139 -4.69 -9.18 -0.78
N VAL A 140 -4.34 -7.90 -0.66
CA VAL A 140 -3.41 -7.46 0.38
C VAL A 140 -3.98 -7.70 1.79
N ARG A 141 -5.28 -7.49 2.00
CA ARG A 141 -5.97 -7.76 3.28
C ARG A 141 -5.93 -9.24 3.64
N ILE A 142 -6.16 -10.11 2.66
CA ILE A 142 -6.13 -11.56 2.87
C ILE A 142 -4.73 -11.99 3.28
N TYR A 143 -3.69 -11.59 2.54
CA TYR A 143 -2.32 -11.99 2.87
C TYR A 143 -1.82 -11.35 4.17
N ILE A 144 -2.22 -10.12 4.49
CA ILE A 144 -1.91 -9.52 5.78
C ILE A 144 -2.56 -10.33 6.91
N ALA A 145 -3.83 -10.72 6.76
CA ALA A 145 -4.51 -11.54 7.74
C ALA A 145 -3.89 -12.94 7.87
N ASP A 146 -3.50 -13.57 6.76
CA ASP A 146 -2.89 -14.90 6.77
C ASP A 146 -1.50 -14.90 7.47
N MET A 147 -0.73 -13.82 7.32
CA MET A 147 0.72 -13.82 7.60
C MET A 147 1.14 -13.04 8.85
N PHE A 148 0.28 -12.20 9.42
CA PHE A 148 0.63 -11.33 10.54
C PHE A 148 -0.35 -11.47 11.71
N ASP A 149 0.21 -11.53 12.92
CA ASP A 149 -0.58 -11.53 14.16
C ASP A 149 -1.19 -10.16 14.46
N ASP A 150 -0.58 -9.06 14.01
CA ASP A 150 -1.10 -7.70 14.14
C ASP A 150 -0.56 -6.82 13.00
N PHE A 151 -1.35 -5.86 12.55
CA PHE A 151 -1.00 -4.98 11.43
C PHE A 151 -1.64 -3.60 11.54
N VAL A 152 -1.00 -2.57 10.99
CA VAL A 152 -1.53 -1.20 10.95
C VAL A 152 -2.21 -0.96 9.60
N MET A 153 -3.54 -0.86 9.61
CA MET A 153 -4.34 -0.69 8.38
C MET A 153 -4.74 0.76 8.09
N ASP A 154 -4.71 1.64 9.09
CA ASP A 154 -5.23 3.01 9.06
C ASP A 154 -4.13 4.10 8.99
N SER A 155 -2.86 3.72 8.76
CA SER A 155 -1.80 4.71 8.55
C SER A 155 -1.86 5.35 7.16
N ASP A 156 -1.42 6.61 7.06
CA ASP A 156 -1.36 7.37 5.80
C ASP A 156 -0.02 8.11 5.66
N LYS A 157 0.85 7.63 4.75
CA LYS A 157 2.19 8.18 4.50
C LYS A 157 2.97 8.43 5.81
N THR A 158 3.13 9.69 6.21
CA THR A 158 3.87 10.11 7.41
C THR A 158 3.02 10.14 8.67
N VAL A 159 1.71 9.85 8.56
CA VAL A 159 0.77 9.79 9.66
C VAL A 159 0.66 8.35 10.12
N SER A 160 1.04 8.10 11.38
CA SER A 160 0.90 6.78 11.99
C SER A 160 -0.57 6.40 12.15
N GLY A 161 -0.85 5.12 11.97
CA GLY A 161 -2.12 4.50 12.32
C GLY A 161 -2.05 3.78 13.66
N ASN A 162 -3.15 3.14 14.04
CA ASN A 162 -3.24 2.24 15.17
C ASN A 162 -3.06 0.78 14.73
N ALA A 163 -2.49 -0.04 15.61
CA ALA A 163 -2.50 -1.48 15.40
C ALA A 163 -3.95 -2.00 15.38
N THR A 164 -4.25 -2.89 14.44
CA THR A 164 -5.57 -3.52 14.32
C THR A 164 -5.91 -4.33 15.58
N GLY A 165 -4.88 -4.92 16.19
CA GLY A 165 -4.97 -5.83 17.32
C GLY A 165 -5.23 -7.26 16.85
N ALA A 166 -4.50 -8.22 17.42
CA ALA A 166 -4.58 -9.63 17.02
C ALA A 166 -5.99 -10.22 17.02
N ALA A 167 -6.81 -9.86 18.01
CA ALA A 167 -8.19 -10.32 18.10
C ALA A 167 -9.09 -9.82 16.95
N ASN A 168 -8.68 -8.77 16.23
CA ASN A 168 -9.45 -8.13 15.17
C ASN A 168 -8.92 -8.43 13.77
N MET A 169 -7.81 -9.16 13.64
CA MET A 169 -7.22 -9.47 12.32
C MET A 169 -8.17 -10.30 11.43
N ASN A 170 -9.04 -11.11 12.04
CA ASN A 170 -10.07 -11.85 11.31
C ASN A 170 -11.05 -10.94 10.52
N ASN A 171 -11.23 -9.68 10.94
CA ASN A 171 -12.11 -8.71 10.29
C ASN A 171 -11.58 -8.30 8.91
N LEU A 172 -10.28 -8.50 8.64
CA LEU A 172 -9.70 -8.23 7.32
C LEU A 172 -10.27 -9.16 6.25
N TYR A 173 -10.64 -10.40 6.60
CA TYR A 173 -11.36 -11.30 5.68
C TYR A 173 -12.76 -10.78 5.35
N ASP A 174 -13.46 -10.16 6.31
CA ASP A 174 -14.76 -9.53 6.07
C ASP A 174 -14.63 -8.30 5.17
N GLN A 175 -13.62 -7.47 5.41
CA GLN A 175 -13.31 -6.34 4.55
C GLN A 175 -12.96 -6.78 3.13
N ALA A 176 -12.13 -7.81 2.97
CA ALA A 176 -11.82 -8.40 1.67
C ALA A 176 -13.09 -8.94 0.98
N THR A 177 -13.96 -9.64 1.71
CA THR A 177 -15.24 -10.14 1.18
C THR A 177 -16.13 -9.00 0.69
N ALA A 178 -16.20 -7.89 1.43
CA ALA A 178 -16.98 -6.71 1.04
C ALA A 178 -16.42 -6.06 -0.24
N LEU A 179 -15.11 -5.89 -0.34
CA LEU A 179 -14.44 -5.37 -1.55
C LEU A 179 -14.68 -6.28 -2.76
N LEU A 180 -14.59 -7.61 -2.59
CA LEU A 180 -14.94 -8.57 -3.65
C LEU A 180 -16.43 -8.55 -4.00
N GLY A 181 -17.29 -8.17 -3.06
CA GLY A 181 -18.71 -7.87 -3.31
C GLY A 181 -18.86 -6.72 -4.29
N LYS A 182 -18.19 -5.59 -4.02
CA LYS A 182 -18.16 -4.43 -4.92
C LYS A 182 -17.57 -4.79 -6.29
N ALA A 183 -16.44 -5.49 -6.32
CA ALA A 183 -15.82 -5.95 -7.56
C ALA A 183 -16.77 -6.82 -8.41
N ALA A 184 -17.49 -7.75 -7.78
CA ALA A 184 -18.40 -8.65 -8.48
C ALA A 184 -19.56 -7.91 -9.17
N ALA A 185 -19.97 -6.75 -8.64
CA ALA A 185 -21.04 -5.95 -9.23
C ALA A 185 -20.61 -5.28 -10.55
N LEU A 186 -19.30 -5.08 -10.75
CA LEU A 186 -18.74 -4.36 -11.90
C LEU A 186 -18.01 -5.28 -12.90
N ALA A 187 -17.59 -6.47 -12.45
CA ALA A 187 -16.73 -7.34 -13.24
C ALA A 187 -17.40 -7.96 -14.48
N ASP A 188 -16.62 -8.04 -15.55
CA ASP A 188 -16.93 -8.80 -16.76
C ASP A 188 -15.93 -9.94 -17.00
N ALA A 189 -16.19 -10.74 -18.04
CA ALA A 189 -15.29 -11.77 -18.57
C ALA A 189 -14.51 -12.57 -17.49
N ASP A 190 -13.19 -12.63 -17.62
CA ASP A 190 -12.28 -13.37 -16.75
C ASP A 190 -12.28 -12.86 -15.30
N ASN A 191 -12.59 -11.59 -15.08
CA ASN A 191 -12.62 -11.03 -13.73
C ASN A 191 -13.74 -11.66 -12.88
N LYS A 192 -14.86 -12.08 -13.49
CA LYS A 192 -15.90 -12.82 -12.76
C LYS A 192 -15.36 -14.12 -12.14
N VAL A 193 -14.55 -14.85 -12.90
CA VAL A 193 -13.94 -16.12 -12.43
C VAL A 193 -12.91 -15.85 -11.35
N ARG A 194 -12.03 -14.86 -11.56
CA ARG A 194 -11.02 -14.44 -10.55
C ARG A 194 -11.66 -14.05 -9.22
N ILE A 195 -12.73 -13.26 -9.27
CA ILE A 195 -13.46 -12.83 -8.06
C ILE A 195 -14.12 -14.01 -7.38
N ALA A 196 -14.76 -14.92 -8.12
CA ALA A 196 -15.37 -16.12 -7.54
C ALA A 196 -14.33 -17.00 -6.83
N GLY A 197 -13.18 -17.22 -7.46
CA GLY A 197 -12.07 -17.97 -6.85
C GLY A 197 -11.53 -17.29 -5.60
N LEU A 198 -11.33 -15.97 -5.64
CA LEU A 198 -10.82 -15.24 -4.48
C LEU A 198 -11.84 -15.22 -3.34
N LYS A 199 -13.14 -15.07 -3.61
CA LYS A 199 -14.21 -15.21 -2.60
C LYS A 199 -14.17 -16.57 -1.90
N ALA A 200 -13.99 -17.66 -2.66
CA ALA A 200 -13.85 -18.99 -2.08
C ALA A 200 -12.60 -19.10 -1.19
N ARG A 201 -11.45 -18.56 -1.64
CA ARG A 201 -10.21 -18.52 -0.85
C ARG A 201 -10.38 -17.76 0.46
N VAL A 202 -11.04 -16.59 0.45
CA VAL A 202 -11.32 -15.81 1.67
C VAL A 202 -12.24 -16.56 2.63
N ALA A 203 -13.32 -17.16 2.11
CA ALA A 203 -14.25 -17.94 2.93
C ALA A 203 -13.54 -19.12 3.61
N HIS A 204 -12.66 -19.82 2.88
CA HIS A 204 -11.84 -20.88 3.44
C HIS A 204 -10.88 -20.36 4.51
N ALA A 205 -10.07 -19.34 4.21
CA ALA A 205 -9.11 -18.77 5.16
C ALA A 205 -9.79 -18.33 6.46
N LYS A 206 -10.92 -17.63 6.36
CA LYS A 206 -11.72 -17.23 7.53
C LYS A 206 -12.24 -18.44 8.33
N GLY A 207 -12.68 -19.49 7.65
CA GLY A 207 -13.16 -20.71 8.31
C GLY A 207 -12.07 -21.48 9.04
N VAL A 208 -10.82 -21.41 8.57
CA VAL A 208 -9.65 -22.03 9.22
C VAL A 208 -9.10 -21.19 10.36
N TRP A 209 -9.24 -19.86 10.30
CA TRP A 209 -8.72 -18.94 11.32
C TRP A 209 -9.20 -19.27 12.74
N GLY A 210 -10.46 -19.74 12.88
CA GLY A 210 -11.01 -20.36 14.10
C GLY A 210 -10.80 -19.59 15.38
#